data_AF-A0A451APT9-F1
#
_entry.id   AF-A0A451APT9-F1
#
_cell.length_a   1.000
_cell.length_b   1.000
_cell.length_c   1.000
_cell.angle_alpha   90.00
_cell.angle_beta   90.00
_cell.angle_gamma   90.00
#
_symmetry.space_group_name_H-M   'P 1'
#
loop_
_entity.id
_entity.type
_entity.pdbx_description
1 polymer ?
#
loop_
_entity_poly.entity_id
_entity_poly.type
_entity_poly.pdbx_seq_one_letter_code
_entity_poly.pdbx_strand_id
1 'polypeptide(L)'
;MVIFAIQKGIDSKAIAEAIANIANDAQKPILAAWMGGSEARAAMPILTQAGIPVYNSPEQAVRAFLHLVTYAWNIESLYQTPRHIPIHFDLNRTQLRKKLSPLLRESTDALNEYQTKTFLETYGIPVVKGDVVHSREAAVSNAERMGYPLFLRYCPGRSCIRWIRAVSR
;
A
#
# COMPACT_ATOMS: atom_id res chain seq x y z
N MET A 1 26.24 -4.06 -10.41
CA MET A 1 26.15 -2.66 -10.88
C MET A 1 27.53 -2.04 -10.74
N VAL A 2 28.03 -1.41 -11.80
CA VAL A 2 29.33 -0.72 -11.83
C VAL A 2 29.06 0.78 -11.89
N ILE A 3 29.72 1.56 -11.04
CA ILE A 3 29.71 3.02 -11.10
C ILE A 3 31.14 3.46 -11.36
N PHE A 4 31.34 4.18 -12.47
CA PHE A 4 32.64 4.68 -12.87
C PHE A 4 32.58 6.19 -13.07
N ALA A 5 33.48 6.89 -12.39
CA ALA A 5 33.76 8.29 -12.60
C ALA A 5 35.10 8.41 -13.32
N ILE A 6 35.16 9.12 -14.43
CA ILE A 6 36.42 9.33 -15.15
C ILE A 6 37.41 10.07 -14.26
N GLN A 7 38.63 9.55 -14.21
CA GLN A 7 39.77 10.15 -13.54
C GLN A 7 40.92 10.33 -14.54
N LYS A 8 41.67 11.42 -14.39
CA LYS A 8 42.79 11.74 -15.28
C LYS A 8 43.88 10.67 -15.17
N GLY A 9 44.34 10.16 -16.32
CA GLY A 9 45.39 9.14 -16.39
C GLY A 9 44.89 7.69 -16.38
N ILE A 10 43.57 7.47 -16.38
CA ILE A 10 42.96 6.14 -16.50
C ILE A 10 42.36 5.97 -17.90
N ASP A 11 42.67 4.85 -18.55
CA ASP A 11 42.04 4.51 -19.82
C ASP A 11 40.62 3.94 -19.60
N SER A 12 39.64 4.81 -19.75
CA SER A 12 38.21 4.50 -19.67
C SER A 12 37.80 3.38 -20.64
N LYS A 13 38.42 3.27 -21.82
CA LYS A 13 38.08 2.25 -22.82
C LYS A 13 38.57 0.87 -22.39
N ALA A 14 39.81 0.78 -21.91
CA ALA A 14 40.36 -0.47 -21.41
C ALA A 14 39.52 -1.05 -20.25
N ILE A 15 39.00 -0.19 -19.36
CA ILE A 15 38.10 -0.63 -18.28
C ILE A 15 36.76 -1.11 -18.85
N ALA A 16 36.20 -0.37 -19.82
CA ALA A 16 34.95 -0.79 -20.47
C ALA A 16 35.07 -2.15 -21.18
N GLU A 17 36.20 -2.41 -21.85
CA GLU A 17 36.51 -3.69 -22.48
C GLU A 17 36.65 -4.82 -21.44
N ALA A 18 37.35 -4.56 -20.34
CA ALA A 18 37.47 -5.54 -19.26
C ALA A 18 36.11 -5.90 -18.65
N ILE A 19 35.23 -4.91 -18.45
CA ILE A 19 33.87 -5.14 -17.95
C ILE A 19 33.03 -5.90 -18.98
N ALA A 20 33.14 -5.56 -20.27
CA ALA A 20 32.45 -6.27 -21.35
C ALA A 20 32.83 -7.76 -21.39
N ASN A 21 34.11 -8.08 -21.21
CA ASN A 21 34.58 -9.46 -21.16
C ASN A 21 33.97 -10.23 -19.96
N ILE A 22 33.92 -9.60 -18.78
CA ILE A 22 33.33 -10.22 -17.57
C ILE A 22 31.81 -10.40 -17.73
N ALA A 23 31.13 -9.49 -18.43
CA ALA A 23 29.68 -9.52 -18.58
C ALA A 23 29.19 -10.75 -19.35
N ASN A 24 29.98 -11.30 -20.27
CA ASN A 24 29.62 -12.49 -21.04
C ASN A 24 29.43 -13.74 -20.14
N ASP A 25 30.21 -13.85 -19.06
CA ASP A 25 30.17 -15.00 -18.15
C ASP A 25 29.30 -14.73 -16.90
N ALA A 26 28.72 -13.54 -16.80
CA ALA A 26 27.97 -13.13 -15.62
C ALA A 26 26.55 -13.74 -15.62
N GLN A 27 26.21 -14.48 -14.56
CA GLN A 27 24.85 -14.99 -14.37
C GLN A 27 23.82 -13.91 -13.99
N LYS A 28 24.28 -12.72 -13.58
CA LYS A 28 23.43 -11.61 -13.15
C LYS A 28 23.60 -10.42 -14.10
N PRO A 29 22.52 -9.70 -14.42
CA PRO A 29 22.62 -8.53 -15.29
C PRO A 29 23.53 -7.47 -14.67
N ILE A 30 24.45 -6.95 -15.49
CA ILE A 30 25.34 -5.86 -15.11
C ILE A 30 24.77 -4.57 -15.68
N LEU A 31 24.65 -3.54 -14.83
CA LEU A 31 24.32 -2.17 -15.23
C LEU A 31 25.54 -1.29 -14.97
N ALA A 32 25.82 -0.35 -15.86
CA ALA A 32 26.94 0.57 -15.76
C ALA A 32 26.46 2.03 -15.64
N ALA A 33 26.97 2.75 -14.65
CA ALA A 33 26.83 4.21 -14.58
C ALA A 33 28.19 4.83 -14.93
N TRP A 34 28.29 5.45 -16.10
CA TRP A 34 29.53 5.99 -16.66
C TRP A 34 29.48 7.51 -16.71
N MET A 35 30.19 8.15 -15.78
CA MET A 35 30.20 9.59 -15.59
C MET A 35 31.50 10.21 -16.10
N GLY A 36 31.43 11.39 -16.72
CA GLY A 36 32.62 12.14 -17.15
C GLY A 36 32.57 12.68 -18.59
N GLY A 37 31.39 13.05 -19.09
CA GLY A 37 31.28 13.88 -20.29
C GLY A 37 31.64 13.18 -21.62
N SER A 38 32.58 13.74 -22.38
CA SER A 38 32.97 13.28 -23.72
C SER A 38 33.75 11.97 -23.69
N GLU A 39 34.67 11.81 -22.75
CA GLU A 39 35.45 10.58 -22.57
C GLU A 39 34.55 9.41 -22.13
N ALA A 40 33.50 9.68 -21.35
CA ALA A 40 32.52 8.65 -20.96
C ALA A 40 31.73 8.17 -22.18
N ARG A 41 31.33 9.13 -23.02
CA ARG A 41 30.61 8.83 -24.28
C ARG A 41 31.44 8.03 -25.26
N ALA A 42 32.77 8.10 -25.21
CA ALA A 42 33.63 7.29 -26.06
C ALA A 42 33.70 5.81 -25.64
N ALA A 43 33.46 5.50 -24.36
CA ALA A 43 33.44 4.13 -23.82
C ALA A 43 32.04 3.49 -23.84
N MET A 44 30.98 4.31 -23.89
CA MET A 44 29.58 3.84 -23.95
C MET A 44 29.31 2.83 -25.08
N PRO A 45 29.77 3.03 -26.34
CA PRO A 45 29.50 2.08 -27.42
C PRO A 45 30.03 0.67 -27.15
N ILE A 46 31.18 0.56 -26.47
CA ILE A 46 31.82 -0.73 -26.13
C ILE A 46 30.89 -1.52 -25.20
N LEU A 47 30.43 -0.89 -24.12
CA LEU A 47 29.54 -1.49 -23.15
C LEU A 47 28.16 -1.81 -23.76
N THR A 48 27.60 -0.91 -24.56
CA THR A 48 26.31 -1.12 -25.22
C THR A 48 26.36 -2.27 -26.24
N GLN A 49 27.46 -2.40 -27.01
CA GLN A 49 27.67 -3.53 -27.93
C GLN A 49 27.80 -4.86 -27.18
N ALA A 50 28.33 -4.85 -25.95
CA ALA A 50 28.36 -6.00 -25.06
C ALA A 50 27.02 -6.28 -24.35
N GLY A 51 25.94 -5.56 -24.70
CA GLY A 51 24.62 -5.75 -24.11
C GLY A 51 24.44 -5.16 -22.71
N ILE A 52 25.39 -4.33 -22.25
CA ILE A 52 25.36 -3.72 -20.92
C ILE A 52 24.63 -2.37 -20.99
N PRO A 53 23.53 -2.17 -20.24
CA PRO A 53 22.88 -0.87 -20.15
C PRO A 53 23.80 0.17 -19.47
N VAL A 54 24.06 1.28 -20.17
CA VAL A 54 24.92 2.36 -19.69
C VAL A 54 24.12 3.63 -19.42
N TYR A 55 24.30 4.20 -18.24
CA TYR A 55 23.66 5.45 -17.81
C TYR A 55 24.71 6.52 -17.55
N ASN A 56 24.37 7.78 -17.83
CA ASN A 56 25.25 8.92 -17.63
C ASN A 56 25.24 9.44 -16.18
N SER A 57 24.34 8.94 -15.34
CA SER A 57 24.23 9.29 -13.93
C SER A 57 23.93 8.05 -13.08
N PRO A 58 24.43 7.99 -11.84
CA PRO A 58 24.20 6.87 -10.94
C PRO A 58 22.74 6.79 -10.52
N GLU A 59 22.03 7.91 -10.41
CA GLU A 59 20.61 7.95 -10.07
C GLU A 59 19.76 7.27 -11.13
N GLN A 60 20.11 7.44 -12.41
CA GLN A 60 19.43 6.74 -13.51
C GLN A 60 19.71 5.24 -13.47
N ALA A 61 20.96 4.83 -13.22
CA ALA A 61 21.32 3.42 -13.09
C ALA A 61 20.59 2.74 -11.92
N VAL A 62 20.53 3.40 -10.76
CA VAL A 62 19.80 2.91 -9.58
C VAL A 62 18.31 2.80 -9.87
N ARG A 63 17.72 3.80 -10.53
CA ARG A 63 16.30 3.77 -10.90
C ARG A 63 15.99 2.59 -11.83
N ALA A 64 16.81 2.38 -12.85
CA ALA A 64 16.67 1.24 -13.75
C ALA A 64 16.82 -0.10 -13.00
N PHE A 65 17.78 -0.20 -12.08
CA PHE A 65 17.94 -1.38 -11.23
C PHE A 65 16.69 -1.64 -10.38
N LEU A 66 16.13 -0.62 -9.74
CA LEU A 66 14.90 -0.75 -8.94
C LEU A 66 13.70 -1.18 -9.78
N HIS A 67 13.61 -0.75 -11.04
CA HIS A 67 12.58 -1.26 -11.96
C HIS A 67 12.72 -2.76 -12.21
N LEU A 68 13.94 -3.27 -12.39
CA LEU A 68 14.18 -4.72 -12.54
C LEU A 68 13.78 -5.50 -11.28
N VAL A 69 14.12 -4.98 -10.10
CA VAL A 69 13.75 -5.59 -8.80
C VAL A 69 12.22 -5.62 -8.64
N THR A 70 11.56 -4.49 -8.89
CA THR A 70 10.10 -4.37 -8.79
C THR A 70 9.41 -5.30 -9.78
N TYR A 71 9.93 -5.39 -11.00
CA TYR A 71 9.42 -6.32 -12.00
C TYR A 71 9.54 -7.77 -11.56
N ALA A 72 10.69 -8.18 -11.02
CA ALA A 72 10.88 -9.53 -10.50
C ALA A 72 9.88 -9.86 -9.38
N TRP A 73 9.69 -8.94 -8.43
CA TRP A 73 8.68 -9.09 -7.37
C TRP A 73 7.25 -9.13 -7.90
N ASN A 74 6.92 -8.35 -8.91
CA ASN A 74 5.59 -8.37 -9.52
C ASN A 74 5.32 -9.72 -10.19
N ILE A 75 6.29 -10.27 -10.91
CA ILE A 75 6.16 -11.61 -11.52
C ILE A 75 5.95 -12.66 -10.43
N GLU A 76 6.75 -12.65 -9.36
CA GLU A 76 6.57 -13.55 -8.23
C GLU A 76 5.17 -13.39 -7.58
N SER A 77 4.71 -12.15 -7.45
CA SER A 77 3.38 -11.83 -6.90
C SER A 77 2.24 -12.31 -7.79
N LEU A 78 2.39 -12.30 -9.12
CA LEU A 78 1.40 -12.84 -10.05
C LEU A 78 1.26 -14.37 -9.93
N TYR A 79 2.35 -15.06 -9.57
CA TYR A 79 2.31 -16.51 -9.29
C TYR A 79 1.74 -16.85 -7.91
N GLN A 80 1.59 -15.87 -7.03
CA GLN A 80 0.78 -16.07 -5.83
C GLN A 80 -0.67 -16.17 -6.27
N THR A 81 -1.24 -17.38 -6.23
CA THR A 81 -2.67 -17.58 -6.47
C THR A 81 -3.42 -16.61 -5.55
N PRO A 82 -4.20 -15.65 -6.08
CA PRO A 82 -5.02 -14.81 -5.24
C PRO A 82 -5.87 -15.74 -4.40
N ARG A 83 -5.85 -15.57 -3.07
CA ARG A 83 -6.76 -16.33 -2.21
C ARG A 83 -8.14 -16.20 -2.83
N HIS A 84 -8.82 -17.34 -3.03
CA HIS A 84 -10.17 -17.37 -3.56
C HIS A 84 -11.03 -16.55 -2.58
N ILE A 85 -11.22 -15.25 -2.86
CA ILE A 85 -12.15 -14.42 -2.13
C ILE A 85 -13.47 -14.74 -2.82
N PRO A 86 -14.36 -15.55 -2.22
CA PRO A 86 -15.67 -15.73 -2.80
C PRO A 86 -16.34 -14.35 -2.85
N ILE A 87 -16.50 -13.81 -4.06
CA ILE A 87 -17.31 -12.61 -4.32
C ILE A 87 -18.79 -13.03 -4.31
N HIS A 88 -19.21 -13.79 -3.29
CA HIS A 88 -20.60 -14.10 -3.03
C HIS A 88 -21.10 -13.12 -1.97
N PHE A 89 -21.64 -12.00 -2.43
CA PHE A 89 -22.44 -11.12 -1.59
C PHE A 89 -23.86 -11.69 -1.50
N ASP A 90 -24.05 -12.70 -0.63
CA ASP A 90 -25.37 -13.29 -0.30
C ASP A 90 -26.22 -12.36 0.56
N LEU A 91 -26.29 -11.09 0.16
CA LEU A 91 -27.07 -10.06 0.83
C LEU A 91 -28.46 -9.99 0.20
N ASN A 92 -29.48 -10.37 0.97
CA ASN A 92 -30.87 -10.23 0.56
C ASN A 92 -31.25 -8.74 0.46
N ARG A 93 -31.11 -8.17 -0.75
CA ARG A 93 -31.32 -6.74 -1.04
C ARG A 93 -32.70 -6.24 -0.58
N THR A 94 -33.72 -7.08 -0.63
CA THR A 94 -35.08 -6.75 -0.19
C THR A 94 -35.15 -6.57 1.32
N GLN A 95 -34.51 -7.44 2.10
CA GLN A 95 -34.42 -7.29 3.55
C GLN A 95 -33.56 -6.08 3.94
N LEU A 96 -32.44 -5.85 3.25
CA LEU A 96 -31.59 -4.68 3.48
C LEU A 96 -32.37 -3.38 3.27
N ARG A 97 -33.09 -3.27 2.16
CA ARG A 97 -33.87 -2.07 1.84
C ARG A 97 -34.98 -1.81 2.87
N LYS A 98 -35.62 -2.85 3.39
CA LYS A 98 -36.59 -2.72 4.50
C LYS A 98 -35.94 -2.15 5.76
N LYS A 99 -34.78 -2.68 6.17
CA LYS A 99 -34.05 -2.18 7.36
C LYS A 99 -33.51 -0.75 7.19
N LEU A 100 -33.05 -0.38 6.00
CA LEU A 100 -32.39 0.91 5.74
C LEU A 100 -33.37 2.03 5.38
N SER A 101 -34.54 1.72 4.81
CA SER A 101 -35.54 2.72 4.43
C SER A 101 -35.98 3.69 5.54
N PRO A 102 -36.22 3.28 6.81
CA PRO A 102 -36.52 4.22 7.88
C PRO A 102 -35.32 5.12 8.22
N LEU A 103 -34.10 4.56 8.26
CA LEU A 103 -32.87 5.31 8.58
C LEU A 103 -32.60 6.42 7.55
N LEU A 104 -32.82 6.12 6.27
CA LEU A 104 -32.62 7.07 5.16
C LEU A 104 -33.72 8.15 5.10
N ARG A 105 -34.93 7.87 5.59
CA ARG A 105 -36.03 8.86 5.65
C ARG A 105 -35.84 9.84 6.80
N GLU A 106 -35.22 9.40 7.89
CA GLU A 106 -34.97 10.23 9.07
C GLU A 106 -33.74 11.14 8.89
N SER A 107 -32.79 10.75 8.03
CA SER A 107 -31.64 11.59 7.67
C SER A 107 -32.02 12.62 6.61
N THR A 108 -31.96 13.91 6.95
CA THR A 108 -32.30 14.99 6.02
C THR A 108 -31.15 15.34 5.06
N ASP A 109 -29.90 15.17 5.50
CA ASP A 109 -28.71 15.62 4.75
C ASP A 109 -27.52 14.66 4.90
N ALA A 110 -27.28 14.15 6.13
CA ALA A 110 -26.24 13.17 6.41
C ALA A 110 -26.68 12.12 7.45
N LEU A 111 -26.12 10.91 7.35
CA LEU A 111 -26.32 9.86 8.35
C LEU A 111 -25.50 10.19 9.61
N ASN A 112 -26.15 10.10 10.77
CA ASN A 112 -25.45 10.20 12.04
C ASN A 112 -24.58 8.95 12.29
N GLU A 113 -23.67 9.01 13.25
CA GLU A 113 -22.72 7.91 13.52
C GLU A 113 -23.41 6.57 13.82
N TYR A 114 -24.58 6.58 14.46
CA TYR A 114 -25.35 5.36 14.75
C TYR A 114 -25.93 4.77 13.47
N GLN A 115 -26.55 5.61 12.64
CA GLN A 115 -27.10 5.24 11.35
C GLN A 115 -26.00 4.70 10.40
N THR A 116 -24.84 5.36 10.34
CA THR A 116 -23.70 4.93 9.52
C THR A 116 -23.16 3.57 9.96
N LYS A 117 -22.99 3.35 11.27
CA LYS A 117 -22.53 2.05 11.79
C LYS A 117 -23.54 0.94 11.52
N THR A 118 -24.83 1.21 11.74
CA THR A 118 -25.92 0.28 11.44
C THR A 118 -25.95 -0.06 9.95
N PHE A 119 -25.73 0.93 9.08
CA PHE A 119 -25.64 0.74 7.64
C PHE A 119 -24.47 -0.18 7.26
N LEU A 120 -23.27 0.08 7.77
CA LEU A 120 -22.08 -0.74 7.50
C LEU A 120 -22.25 -2.18 8.00
N GLU A 121 -22.77 -2.38 9.21
CA GLU A 121 -23.05 -3.73 9.75
C GLU A 121 -24.07 -4.48 8.90
N THR A 122 -25.08 -3.77 8.40
CA THR A 122 -26.12 -4.35 7.53
C THR A 122 -25.53 -4.87 6.21
N TYR A 123 -24.43 -4.29 5.74
CA TYR A 123 -23.66 -4.75 4.58
C TYR A 123 -22.56 -5.79 4.92
N GLY A 124 -22.48 -6.23 6.19
CA GLY A 124 -21.47 -7.19 6.64
C GLY A 124 -20.09 -6.56 6.86
N ILE A 125 -19.98 -5.24 6.83
CA ILE A 125 -18.74 -4.53 7.13
C ILE A 125 -18.62 -4.45 8.66
N PRO A 126 -17.58 -5.03 9.26
CA PRO A 126 -17.42 -5.03 10.71
C PRO A 126 -17.19 -3.59 11.20
N VAL A 127 -17.98 -3.17 12.18
CA VAL A 127 -17.79 -1.89 12.87
C VAL A 127 -17.63 -2.11 14.36
N VAL A 128 -17.13 -1.08 15.05
CA VAL A 128 -17.04 -1.14 16.51
C VAL A 128 -18.42 -0.97 17.14
N LYS A 129 -18.87 -2.02 17.82
CA LYS A 129 -20.16 -2.06 18.53
C LYS A 129 -20.18 -1.05 19.67
N GLY A 130 -21.31 -0.39 19.82
CA GLY A 130 -21.49 0.61 20.87
C GLY A 130 -22.86 1.27 20.81
N ASP A 131 -23.51 1.38 21.97
CA ASP A 131 -24.85 1.97 22.06
C ASP A 131 -24.82 3.39 22.61
N VAL A 132 -25.92 4.07 22.30
CA VAL A 132 -26.23 5.46 22.54
C VAL A 132 -27.12 5.48 23.79
N VAL A 133 -26.61 6.00 24.91
CA VAL A 133 -27.31 6.04 26.21
C VAL A 133 -27.52 7.47 26.70
N HIS A 134 -28.71 7.77 27.22
CA HIS A 134 -29.11 9.13 27.58
C HIS A 134 -29.07 9.43 29.09
N SER A 135 -28.75 8.44 29.93
CA SER A 135 -28.63 8.61 31.39
C SER A 135 -27.38 7.94 31.94
N ARG A 136 -26.97 8.38 33.14
CA ARG A 136 -25.82 7.81 33.85
C ARG A 136 -26.07 6.35 34.20
N GLU A 137 -27.27 6.03 34.66
CA GLU A 137 -27.67 4.68 35.08
C GLU A 137 -27.65 3.72 33.88
N ALA A 138 -28.16 4.18 32.73
CA ALA A 138 -28.10 3.42 31.48
C ALA A 138 -26.66 3.25 30.99
N ALA A 139 -25.80 4.24 31.21
CA ALA A 139 -24.38 4.15 30.88
C ALA A 139 -23.65 3.09 31.71
N VAL A 140 -23.87 3.04 33.02
CA VAL A 140 -23.25 2.03 33.89
C VAL A 140 -23.74 0.63 33.54
N SER A 141 -25.06 0.44 33.42
CA SER A 141 -25.64 -0.87 33.06
C SER A 141 -25.13 -1.37 31.71
N ASN A 142 -24.96 -0.48 30.72
CA ASN A 142 -24.43 -0.89 29.44
C ASN A 142 -22.93 -1.22 29.48
N ALA A 143 -22.16 -0.48 30.29
CA ALA A 143 -20.74 -0.79 30.50
C ALA A 143 -20.55 -2.18 31.12
N GLU A 144 -21.35 -2.53 32.11
CA GLU A 144 -21.34 -3.86 32.75
C GLU A 144 -21.67 -4.97 31.74
N ARG A 145 -22.65 -4.73 30.86
CA ARG A 145 -23.05 -5.69 29.82
C ARG A 145 -21.98 -5.87 28.73
N MET A 146 -21.30 -4.80 28.33
CA MET A 146 -20.31 -4.83 27.25
C MET A 146 -18.93 -5.32 27.70
N GLY A 147 -18.61 -5.17 28.98
CA GLY A 147 -17.34 -5.57 29.59
C GLY A 147 -16.18 -4.61 29.29
N TYR A 148 -15.22 -4.51 30.22
CA TYR A 148 -14.06 -3.61 30.13
C TYR A 148 -12.89 -4.23 29.34
N PRO A 149 -12.02 -3.43 28.68
CA PRO A 149 -11.98 -1.96 28.63
C PRO A 149 -12.95 -1.33 27.60
N LEU A 150 -13.47 -0.15 27.95
CA LEU A 150 -14.41 0.62 27.14
C LEU A 150 -13.96 2.07 27.02
N PHE A 151 -14.35 2.71 25.92
CA PHE A 151 -14.18 4.15 25.70
C PHE A 151 -15.54 4.84 25.70
N LEU A 152 -15.60 6.02 26.32
CA LEU A 152 -16.81 6.84 26.39
C LEU A 152 -16.62 8.09 25.53
N ARG A 153 -17.56 8.31 24.60
CA ARG A 153 -17.61 9.52 23.76
C ARG A 153 -18.86 10.33 24.05
N TYR A 154 -18.68 11.62 24.28
CA TYR A 154 -19.78 12.57 24.31
C TYR A 154 -20.17 12.97 22.89
N CYS A 155 -21.46 12.89 22.55
CA CYS A 155 -21.97 13.29 21.24
C CYS A 155 -22.92 14.50 21.39
N PRO A 156 -22.57 15.68 20.84
CA PRO A 156 -23.46 16.84 20.87
C PRO A 156 -24.61 16.67 19.87
N GLY A 157 -25.83 16.56 20.38
CA GLY A 157 -27.06 16.34 19.61
C GLY A 157 -27.98 15.36 20.33
N ARG A 158 -28.99 15.90 21.03
CA ARG A 158 -29.89 15.17 21.95
C ARG A 158 -29.14 14.28 22.97
N SER A 159 -28.51 14.95 23.94
CA SER A 159 -28.05 14.44 25.24
C SER A 159 -27.69 12.95 25.26
N CYS A 160 -26.61 12.54 24.58
CA CYS A 160 -26.25 11.14 24.52
C CYS A 160 -24.76 10.87 24.79
N ILE A 161 -24.54 9.96 25.72
CA ILE A 161 -23.25 9.38 26.11
C ILE A 161 -23.13 8.07 25.34
N ARG A 162 -22.00 7.82 24.68
CA ARG A 162 -21.80 6.58 23.89
C ARG A 162 -20.66 5.75 24.46
N TRP A 163 -20.86 4.44 24.53
CA TRP A 163 -19.81 3.47 24.86
C TRP A 163 -19.32 2.78 23.60
N ILE A 164 -18.01 2.57 23.50
CA ILE A 164 -17.36 1.84 22.41
C ILE A 164 -16.45 0.81 23.07
N ARG A 165 -16.61 -0.47 22.73
CA ARG A 165 -15.67 -1.50 23.21
C ARG A 165 -14.30 -1.24 22.59
N ALA A 166 -13.28 -1.10 23.43
CA ALA A 166 -11.93 -0.91 22.94
C ALA A 166 -11.53 -2.18 22.17
N VAL A 167 -11.20 -2.02 20.89
CA VAL A 167 -10.62 -3.10 20.09
C VAL A 167 -9.25 -3.36 20.69
N SER A 168 -9.10 -4.49 21.39
CA SER A 168 -7.78 -5.03 21.71
C SER A 168 -7.08 -5.32 20.39
N ARG A 169 -5.88 -4.76 20.22
CA ARG A 169 -4.97 -5.13 19.13
C ARG A 169 -4.72 -6.63 19.10
#